data_AF-A0A9E4MFZ6-F1
#
_entry.id   AF-A0A9E4MFZ6-F1
#
_cell.length_a   1.000
_cell.length_b   1.000
_cell.length_c   1.000
_cell.angle_alpha   90.00
_cell.angle_beta   90.00
_cell.angle_gamma   90.00
#
_symmetry.space_group_name_H-M   'P 1'
#
loop_
_entity.id
_entity.type
_entity.pdbx_description
1 polymer ?
#
loop_
_entity_poly.entity_id
_entity_poly.type
_entity_poly.pdbx_seq_one_letter_code
_entity_poly.pdbx_strand_id
1 'polypeptide(L)'
;MDRPPPAGKKPTRPSGRAGATKSAAGAPAAGREVAPEQEAYLQAVALYERAVDALQRRHFRKAANQFRRLIDNFPDEHELHERSRCYLSVCERESQPTPRPQTVEDRLFAATLALNAGSQNEALRHLKAAARERPDSDHVQYMLAVARAEAGDGPAAVAHLLRAIELNTDNRFLARTEPSFERLREDDAVREALMTPGDAPIEPESGSPSTT
;
A
#
# COMPACT_ATOMS: atom_id res chain seq x y z
N MET A 1 56.67 -5.66 59.58
CA MET A 1 55.25 -5.28 59.61
C MET A 1 54.45 -6.47 60.11
N ASP A 2 53.55 -6.18 61.04
CA ASP A 2 53.16 -6.93 62.22
C ASP A 2 52.58 -8.36 62.11
N ARG A 3 52.81 -9.05 63.23
CA ARG A 3 52.34 -10.37 63.71
C ARG A 3 50.96 -10.18 64.45
N PRO A 4 50.33 -11.20 65.09
CA PRO A 4 48.89 -11.52 65.04
C PRO A 4 48.24 -11.21 66.43
N PRO A 5 47.39 -12.01 67.15
CA PRO A 5 46.37 -13.07 66.89
C PRO A 5 45.04 -12.83 67.73
N PRO A 6 44.41 -13.77 68.50
CA PRO A 6 43.47 -14.86 68.13
C PRO A 6 42.13 -14.95 68.94
N ALA A 7 41.25 -15.86 68.49
CA ALA A 7 40.33 -16.78 69.19
C ALA A 7 39.75 -16.54 70.62
N GLY A 8 38.44 -16.81 70.76
CA GLY A 8 37.77 -17.25 72.01
C GLY A 8 36.32 -17.69 71.76
N LYS A 9 36.04 -19.00 71.65
CA LYS A 9 35.41 -19.93 72.63
C LYS A 9 33.87 -19.84 72.84
N LYS A 10 33.21 -20.99 72.65
CA LYS A 10 31.78 -21.34 72.84
C LYS A 10 31.35 -21.37 74.33
N PRO A 11 30.04 -21.44 74.65
CA PRO A 11 29.37 -22.73 74.99
C PRO A 11 27.90 -22.83 74.48
N THR A 12 27.43 -23.90 73.81
CA THR A 12 26.72 -25.13 74.28
C THR A 12 25.50 -24.97 75.24
N ARG A 13 24.27 -25.15 74.67
CA ARG A 13 22.99 -25.89 75.03
C ARG A 13 22.74 -26.38 76.49
N PRO A 14 21.54 -26.88 76.92
CA PRO A 14 20.23 -27.09 76.23
C PRO A 14 18.93 -26.91 77.10
N SER A 15 17.77 -27.30 76.50
CA SER A 15 16.55 -27.89 77.12
C SER A 15 15.34 -26.95 77.32
N GLY A 16 14.11 -27.27 76.89
CA GLY A 16 13.61 -28.56 76.40
C GLY A 16 12.15 -28.59 75.89
N ARG A 17 11.81 -29.81 75.42
CA ARG A 17 10.51 -30.50 75.20
C ARG A 17 9.28 -29.68 74.75
N ALA A 18 8.78 -29.88 73.54
CA ALA A 18 8.00 -31.03 73.02
C ALA A 18 6.55 -31.08 73.52
N GLY A 19 5.62 -30.93 72.58
CA GLY A 19 4.18 -31.18 72.74
C GLY A 19 3.45 -30.99 71.42
N ALA A 20 3.38 -32.05 70.61
CA ALA A 20 2.57 -32.09 69.40
C ALA A 20 1.07 -31.98 69.73
N THR A 21 0.26 -31.36 68.87
CA THR A 21 -0.94 -32.02 68.32
C THR A 21 -1.53 -31.26 67.13
N LYS A 22 -1.66 -32.03 66.03
CA LYS A 22 -2.77 -32.09 65.07
C LYS A 22 -3.11 -30.84 64.24
N SER A 23 -2.66 -30.95 62.99
CA SER A 23 -3.31 -30.47 61.77
C SER A 23 -4.84 -30.59 61.85
N ALA A 24 -5.52 -29.45 61.65
CA ALA A 24 -6.88 -29.40 61.15
C ALA A 24 -6.81 -28.79 59.75
N ALA A 25 -6.97 -29.66 58.75
CA ALA A 25 -7.35 -29.26 57.40
C ALA A 25 -8.75 -28.65 57.43
N GLY A 26 -8.99 -27.60 56.65
CA GLY A 26 -10.34 -27.19 56.27
C GLY A 26 -10.55 -25.70 56.05
N ALA A 27 -10.21 -25.21 54.87
CA ALA A 27 -11.19 -24.62 53.96
C ALA A 27 -10.52 -24.43 52.57
N PRO A 28 -11.13 -24.90 51.47
CA PRO A 28 -10.70 -24.47 50.15
C PRO A 28 -10.99 -22.97 50.04
N ALA A 29 -10.05 -22.21 49.47
CA ALA A 29 -10.31 -20.84 49.07
C ALA A 29 -11.50 -20.86 48.11
N ALA A 30 -12.67 -20.46 48.61
CA ALA A 30 -13.83 -20.17 47.80
C ALA A 30 -13.39 -19.22 46.68
N GLY A 31 -13.76 -19.56 45.44
CA GLY A 31 -13.39 -18.79 44.27
C GLY A 31 -13.68 -17.32 44.53
N ARG A 32 -12.66 -16.46 44.34
CA ARG A 32 -12.87 -15.03 44.24
C ARG A 32 -13.72 -14.83 42.99
N GLU A 33 -15.03 -14.65 43.18
CA GLU A 33 -15.89 -14.08 42.14
C GLU A 33 -15.23 -12.79 41.70
N VAL A 34 -14.82 -12.75 40.43
CA VAL A 34 -14.21 -11.57 39.83
C VAL A 34 -15.28 -10.49 39.87
N ALA A 35 -14.96 -9.33 40.46
CA ALA A 35 -15.93 -8.24 40.52
C ALA A 35 -16.41 -7.90 39.10
N PRO A 36 -17.70 -7.58 38.89
CA PRO A 36 -18.27 -7.35 37.55
C PRO A 36 -17.48 -6.35 36.68
N GLU A 37 -16.91 -5.31 37.31
CA GLU A 37 -16.04 -4.31 36.65
C GLU A 37 -14.75 -4.92 36.11
N GLN A 38 -14.13 -5.83 36.86
CA GLN A 38 -12.89 -6.49 36.45
C GLN A 38 -13.13 -7.53 35.35
N GLU A 39 -14.30 -8.18 35.34
CA GLU A 39 -14.73 -9.02 34.23
C GLU A 39 -14.98 -8.19 32.96
N ALA A 40 -15.65 -7.04 33.09
CA ALA A 40 -15.86 -6.11 31.98
C ALA A 40 -14.53 -5.62 31.38
N TYR A 41 -13.57 -5.24 32.22
CA TYR A 41 -12.23 -4.85 31.81
C TYR A 41 -11.52 -5.95 31.00
N LEU A 42 -11.52 -7.20 31.48
CA LEU A 42 -10.91 -8.33 30.78
C LEU A 42 -11.55 -8.58 29.41
N GLN A 43 -12.88 -8.44 29.32
CA GLN A 43 -13.60 -8.57 28.06
C GLN A 43 -13.27 -7.42 27.09
N ALA A 44 -13.13 -6.19 27.59
CA ALA A 44 -12.71 -5.03 26.80
C ALA A 44 -11.28 -5.20 26.27
N VAL A 45 -10.34 -5.66 27.10
CA VAL A 45 -8.96 -5.99 26.68
C VAL A 45 -8.96 -7.07 25.61
N ALA A 46 -9.74 -8.15 25.77
CA ALA A 46 -9.83 -9.21 24.76
C ALA A 46 -10.45 -8.74 23.42
N LEU A 47 -11.35 -7.75 23.44
CA LEU A 47 -11.83 -7.11 22.20
C LEU A 47 -10.73 -6.25 21.57
N TYR A 48 -10.03 -5.47 22.39
CA TYR A 48 -8.94 -4.60 21.95
C TYR A 48 -7.82 -5.38 21.27
N GLU A 49 -7.36 -6.47 21.89
CA GLU A 49 -6.30 -7.33 21.36
C GLU A 49 -6.69 -7.93 20.00
N ARG A 50 -7.93 -8.44 19.87
CA ARG A 50 -8.43 -8.95 18.59
C ARG A 50 -8.48 -7.87 17.51
N ALA A 51 -8.86 -6.64 17.88
CA ALA A 51 -8.92 -5.51 16.95
C ALA A 51 -7.51 -5.12 16.46
N VAL A 52 -6.53 -5.07 17.36
CA VAL A 52 -5.12 -4.80 17.02
C VAL A 52 -4.55 -5.91 16.14
N ASP A 53 -4.82 -7.17 16.47
CA ASP A 53 -4.41 -8.34 15.70
C ASP A 53 -5.04 -8.35 14.27
N ALA A 54 -6.28 -7.89 14.12
CA ALA A 54 -6.91 -7.68 12.82
C ALA A 54 -6.29 -6.50 12.05
N LEU A 55 -5.98 -5.39 12.74
CA LEU A 55 -5.32 -4.22 12.16
C LEU A 55 -3.92 -4.57 11.63
N GLN A 56 -3.13 -5.33 12.38
CA GLN A 56 -1.80 -5.79 11.96
C GLN A 56 -1.84 -6.63 10.69
N ARG A 57 -2.91 -7.39 10.46
CA ARG A 57 -3.16 -8.14 9.22
C ARG A 57 -3.82 -7.31 8.12
N ARG A 58 -3.92 -5.99 8.28
CA ARG A 58 -4.62 -5.05 7.36
C ARG A 58 -6.08 -5.39 7.10
N HIS A 59 -6.72 -6.13 8.01
CA HIS A 59 -8.16 -6.40 7.95
C HIS A 59 -8.95 -5.22 8.52
N PHE A 60 -8.79 -4.04 7.91
CA PHE A 60 -9.26 -2.75 8.44
C PHE A 60 -10.75 -2.74 8.77
N ARG A 61 -11.58 -3.32 7.90
CA ARG A 61 -13.04 -3.36 8.11
C ARG A 61 -13.43 -4.20 9.33
N LYS A 62 -12.73 -5.30 9.57
CA LYS A 62 -12.92 -6.16 10.75
C LYS A 62 -12.43 -5.46 12.02
N ALA A 63 -11.24 -4.86 11.96
CA ALA A 63 -10.65 -4.11 13.07
C ALA A 63 -11.55 -2.94 13.50
N ALA A 64 -12.04 -2.15 12.55
CA ALA A 64 -12.98 -1.04 12.80
C ALA A 64 -14.23 -1.51 13.57
N ASN A 65 -14.85 -2.61 13.14
CA ASN A 65 -16.02 -3.16 13.82
C ASN A 65 -15.71 -3.58 15.27
N GLN A 66 -14.52 -4.13 15.53
CA GLN A 66 -14.13 -4.54 16.89
C GLN A 66 -13.82 -3.35 17.79
N PHE A 67 -13.14 -2.32 17.29
CA PHE A 67 -12.92 -1.07 18.04
C PHE A 67 -14.25 -0.36 18.34
N ARG A 68 -15.19 -0.32 17.40
CA ARG A 68 -16.54 0.24 17.63
C ARG A 68 -17.25 -0.54 18.75
N ARG A 69 -17.27 -1.87 18.67
CA ARG A 69 -17.88 -2.71 19.71
C ARG A 69 -17.24 -2.54 21.08
N LEU A 70 -15.94 -2.28 21.16
CA LEU A 70 -15.29 -1.97 22.43
C LEU A 70 -15.87 -0.67 22.99
N ILE A 71 -15.87 0.39 22.17
CA ILE A 71 -16.36 1.72 22.57
C ILE A 71 -17.83 1.72 22.98
N ASP A 72 -18.67 0.96 22.25
CA ASP A 72 -20.11 0.94 22.49
C ASP A 72 -20.51 0.07 23.70
N ASN A 73 -19.81 -1.03 23.96
CA ASN A 73 -20.20 -2.00 24.99
C ASN A 73 -19.50 -1.78 26.35
N PHE A 74 -18.42 -1.01 26.40
CA PHE A 74 -17.61 -0.82 27.62
C PHE A 74 -17.40 0.68 27.92
N PRO A 75 -18.48 1.46 28.16
CA PRO A 75 -18.42 2.92 28.27
C PRO A 75 -17.46 3.44 29.35
N ASP A 76 -17.23 2.66 30.41
CA ASP A 76 -16.39 3.03 31.55
C ASP A 76 -14.87 2.82 31.28
N GLU A 77 -14.51 2.17 30.17
CA GLU A 77 -13.12 1.82 29.82
C GLU A 77 -12.37 2.96 29.11
N HIS A 78 -12.22 4.08 29.80
CA HIS A 78 -11.77 5.35 29.21
C HIS A 78 -10.36 5.28 28.58
N GLU A 79 -9.42 4.56 29.20
CA GLU A 79 -8.04 4.41 28.69
C GLU A 79 -8.00 3.60 27.38
N LEU A 80 -8.83 2.56 27.28
CA LEU A 80 -8.96 1.77 26.05
C LEU A 80 -9.65 2.57 24.94
N HIS A 81 -10.58 3.47 25.27
CA HIS A 81 -11.26 4.32 24.29
C HIS A 81 -10.34 5.28 23.56
N GLU A 82 -9.43 5.94 24.26
CA GLU A 82 -8.52 6.91 23.62
C GLU A 82 -7.72 6.24 22.49
N ARG A 83 -7.12 5.08 22.81
CA ARG A 83 -6.35 4.28 21.84
C ARG A 83 -7.23 3.70 20.75
N SER A 84 -8.39 3.16 21.11
CA SER A 84 -9.33 2.54 20.16
C SER A 84 -9.87 3.54 19.14
N ARG A 85 -10.15 4.79 19.54
CA ARG A 85 -10.61 5.85 18.62
C ARG A 85 -9.53 6.21 17.61
N CYS A 86 -8.28 6.29 18.04
CA CYS A 86 -7.15 6.54 17.14
C CYS A 86 -7.06 5.44 16.07
N TYR A 87 -7.05 4.16 16.47
CA TYR A 87 -7.01 3.06 15.51
C TYR A 87 -8.26 2.92 14.65
N LEU A 88 -9.44 3.20 15.21
CA LEU A 88 -10.69 3.21 14.46
C LEU A 88 -10.60 4.21 13.30
N SER A 89 -10.10 5.43 13.54
CA SER A 89 -9.96 6.45 12.48
C SER A 89 -9.07 5.97 11.32
N VAL A 90 -7.97 5.26 11.63
CA VAL A 90 -7.08 4.66 10.62
C VAL A 90 -7.82 3.56 9.87
N CYS A 91 -8.48 2.65 10.59
CA CYS A 91 -9.22 1.55 9.97
C CYS A 91 -10.34 2.04 9.05
N GLU A 92 -11.07 3.08 9.46
CA GLU A 92 -12.13 3.68 8.65
C GLU A 92 -11.59 4.29 7.38
N ARG A 93 -10.52 5.09 7.47
CA ARG A 93 -9.85 5.68 6.29
C ARG A 93 -9.37 4.62 5.31
N GLU A 94 -8.66 3.61 5.79
CA GLU A 94 -8.14 2.52 4.96
C GLU A 94 -9.24 1.61 4.39
N SER A 95 -10.42 1.60 5.02
CA SER A 95 -11.60 0.85 4.53
C SER A 95 -12.47 1.65 3.58
N GLN A 96 -12.18 2.95 3.36
CA GLN A 96 -12.94 3.75 2.41
C GLN A 96 -12.71 3.19 1.01
N PRO A 97 -13.78 2.92 0.24
CA PRO A 97 -13.63 2.60 -1.17
C PRO A 97 -12.90 3.75 -1.87
N THR A 98 -11.90 3.44 -2.69
CA THR A 98 -11.32 4.46 -3.57
C THR A 98 -12.44 5.03 -4.44
N PRO A 99 -12.62 6.37 -4.48
CA PRO A 99 -13.62 6.97 -5.33
C PRO A 99 -13.41 6.50 -6.77
N ARG A 100 -14.47 6.06 -7.43
CA ARG A 100 -14.39 5.69 -8.84
C ARG A 100 -14.06 6.94 -9.66
N PRO A 101 -13.08 6.90 -10.57
CA PRO A 101 -12.79 8.01 -11.48
C PRO A 101 -14.03 8.40 -12.27
N GLN A 102 -14.47 9.65 -12.15
CA GLN A 102 -15.71 10.11 -12.77
C GLN A 102 -15.44 10.87 -14.06
N THR A 103 -14.43 11.73 -14.05
CA THR A 103 -14.04 12.54 -15.20
C THR A 103 -13.03 11.84 -16.08
N VAL A 104 -12.80 12.38 -17.28
CA VAL A 104 -11.73 11.92 -18.17
C VAL A 104 -10.37 12.14 -17.51
N GLU A 105 -10.19 13.29 -16.86
CA GLU A 105 -8.99 13.67 -16.14
C GLU A 105 -8.69 12.72 -14.98
N ASP A 106 -9.70 12.33 -14.19
CA ASP A 106 -9.52 11.34 -13.12
C ASP A 106 -9.08 9.99 -13.67
N ARG A 107 -9.59 9.59 -14.83
CA ARG A 107 -9.23 8.31 -15.46
C ARG A 107 -7.83 8.35 -16.04
N LEU A 108 -7.41 9.48 -16.60
CA LEU A 108 -6.02 9.67 -17.03
C LEU A 108 -5.07 9.61 -15.82
N PHE A 109 -5.41 10.29 -14.72
CA PHE A 109 -4.62 10.21 -13.49
C PHE A 109 -4.56 8.78 -12.93
N ALA A 110 -5.69 8.08 -12.85
CA ALA A 110 -5.73 6.69 -12.43
C ALA A 110 -4.93 5.76 -13.36
N ALA A 111 -4.96 6.01 -14.67
CA ALA A 111 -4.16 5.26 -15.63
C ALA A 111 -2.66 5.48 -15.43
N THR A 112 -2.21 6.71 -15.19
CA THR A 112 -0.81 7.02 -14.88
C THR A 112 -0.35 6.32 -13.60
N LEU A 113 -1.18 6.34 -12.55
CA LEU A 113 -0.88 5.60 -11.32
C LEU A 113 -0.76 4.09 -11.58
N ALA A 114 -1.65 3.53 -12.40
CA ALA A 114 -1.61 2.12 -12.75
C ALA A 114 -0.38 1.75 -13.60
N LEU A 115 0.03 2.59 -14.56
CA LEU A 115 1.26 2.39 -15.34
C LEU A 115 2.50 2.42 -14.45
N ASN A 116 2.60 3.41 -13.55
CA ASN A 116 3.69 3.50 -12.58
C ASN A 116 3.75 2.28 -11.63
N ALA A 117 2.60 1.66 -11.35
CA ALA A 117 2.50 0.43 -10.58
C ALA A 117 2.73 -0.84 -11.42
N GLY A 118 3.07 -0.72 -12.71
CA GLY A 118 3.25 -1.85 -13.63
C GLY A 118 1.96 -2.63 -13.93
N SER A 119 0.81 -2.01 -13.72
CA SER A 119 -0.52 -2.62 -13.86
C SER A 119 -1.17 -2.22 -15.19
N GLN A 120 -0.63 -2.71 -16.32
CA GLN A 120 -1.05 -2.28 -17.66
C GLN A 120 -2.54 -2.56 -17.93
N ASN A 121 -3.06 -3.69 -17.43
CA ASN A 121 -4.47 -4.04 -17.59
C ASN A 121 -5.42 -3.02 -16.94
N GLU A 122 -5.05 -2.50 -15.77
CA GLU A 122 -5.83 -1.48 -15.08
C GLU A 122 -5.74 -0.13 -15.79
N ALA A 123 -4.54 0.26 -16.22
CA ALA A 123 -4.33 1.45 -17.04
C ALA A 123 -5.20 1.42 -18.30
N LEU A 124 -5.16 0.31 -19.05
CA LEU A 124 -5.96 0.13 -20.26
C LEU A 124 -7.47 0.22 -20.00
N ARG A 125 -7.96 -0.24 -18.85
CA ARG A 125 -9.38 -0.09 -18.49
C ARG A 125 -9.77 1.39 -18.34
N HIS A 126 -8.96 2.16 -17.62
CA HIS A 126 -9.21 3.59 -17.43
C HIS A 126 -9.11 4.36 -18.75
N LEU A 127 -8.08 4.08 -19.55
CA LEU A 127 -7.85 4.75 -20.83
C LEU A 127 -8.92 4.42 -21.88
N LYS A 128 -9.40 3.18 -21.95
CA LYS A 128 -10.53 2.82 -22.83
C LYS A 128 -11.82 3.55 -22.44
N ALA A 129 -12.04 3.77 -21.15
CA ALA A 129 -13.19 4.55 -20.70
C ALA A 129 -13.02 6.04 -21.05
N ALA A 130 -11.83 6.61 -20.88
CA ALA A 130 -11.51 7.98 -21.32
C ALA A 130 -11.71 8.14 -22.84
N ALA A 131 -11.24 7.19 -23.65
CA ALA A 131 -11.34 7.23 -25.10
C ALA A 131 -12.79 7.13 -25.63
N ARG A 132 -13.71 6.52 -24.89
CA ARG A 132 -15.14 6.53 -25.26
C ARG A 132 -15.76 7.92 -25.13
N GLU A 133 -15.27 8.74 -24.20
CA GLU A 133 -15.79 10.09 -23.97
C GLU A 133 -15.04 11.13 -24.80
N ARG A 134 -13.73 10.97 -25.00
CA ARG A 134 -12.90 11.84 -25.84
C ARG A 134 -12.07 11.02 -26.83
N PRO A 135 -12.70 10.50 -27.91
CA PRO A 135 -12.00 9.67 -28.91
C PRO A 135 -10.91 10.45 -29.67
N ASP A 136 -11.08 11.76 -29.84
CA ASP A 136 -10.15 12.63 -30.56
C ASP A 136 -9.19 13.39 -29.64
N SER A 137 -9.02 12.95 -28.38
CA SER A 137 -7.97 13.49 -27.52
C SER A 137 -6.64 12.84 -27.86
N ASP A 138 -5.70 13.64 -28.37
CA ASP A 138 -4.34 13.22 -28.68
C ASP A 138 -3.65 12.62 -27.44
N HIS A 139 -3.82 13.24 -26.27
CA HIS A 139 -3.26 12.76 -25.02
C HIS A 139 -3.80 11.38 -24.59
N VAL A 140 -5.11 11.14 -24.76
CA VAL A 140 -5.70 9.81 -24.48
C VAL A 140 -5.15 8.76 -25.44
N GLN A 141 -5.03 9.09 -26.73
CA GLN A 141 -4.46 8.18 -27.73
C GLN A 141 -2.98 7.88 -27.45
N TYR A 142 -2.20 8.90 -27.06
CA TYR A 142 -0.80 8.73 -26.69
C TYR A 142 -0.64 7.81 -25.48
N MET A 143 -1.43 8.01 -24.42
CA MET A 143 -1.39 7.15 -23.25
C MET A 143 -1.85 5.71 -23.55
N LEU A 144 -2.81 5.52 -24.45
CA LEU A 144 -3.20 4.19 -24.94
C LEU A 144 -2.05 3.50 -25.67
N ALA A 145 -1.28 4.25 -26.47
CA ALA A 145 -0.09 3.71 -27.13
C ALA A 145 0.94 3.23 -26.10
N VAL A 146 1.26 4.06 -25.09
CA VAL A 146 2.20 3.68 -24.01
C VAL A 146 1.75 2.41 -23.30
N ALA A 147 0.49 2.38 -22.84
CA ALA A 147 -0.05 1.24 -22.11
C ALA A 147 -0.08 -0.05 -22.95
N ARG A 148 -0.31 0.04 -24.27
CA ARG A 148 -0.27 -1.10 -25.18
C ARG A 148 1.14 -1.58 -25.44
N ALA A 149 2.10 -0.67 -25.59
CA ALA A 149 3.49 -1.01 -25.80
C ALA A 149 4.07 -1.75 -24.58
N GLU A 150 3.80 -1.26 -23.37
CA GLU A 150 4.20 -1.94 -22.13
C GLU A 150 3.51 -3.30 -21.93
N ALA A 151 2.28 -3.46 -22.44
CA ALA A 151 1.57 -4.73 -22.45
C ALA A 151 2.09 -5.71 -23.53
N GLY A 152 3.05 -5.29 -24.37
CA GLY A 152 3.60 -6.09 -25.48
C GLY A 152 2.69 -6.15 -26.71
N ASP A 153 1.63 -5.34 -26.77
CA ASP A 153 0.70 -5.26 -27.89
C ASP A 153 1.17 -4.20 -28.90
N GLY A 154 2.26 -4.50 -29.60
CA GLY A 154 2.91 -3.60 -30.55
C GLY A 154 1.98 -3.06 -31.64
N PRO A 155 1.22 -3.90 -32.36
CA PRO A 155 0.32 -3.42 -33.42
C PRO A 155 -0.73 -2.42 -32.92
N ALA A 156 -1.35 -2.67 -31.76
CA ALA A 156 -2.29 -1.71 -31.18
C ALA A 156 -1.59 -0.42 -30.71
N ALA A 157 -0.37 -0.54 -30.18
CA ALA A 157 0.41 0.61 -29.76
C ALA A 157 0.77 1.53 -30.95
N VAL A 158 1.20 0.97 -32.07
CA VAL A 158 1.47 1.71 -33.32
C VAL A 158 0.23 2.47 -33.76
N ALA A 159 -0.93 1.80 -33.86
CA ALA A 159 -2.17 2.44 -34.29
C ALA A 159 -2.55 3.66 -33.42
N HIS A 160 -2.45 3.52 -32.10
CA HIS A 160 -2.74 4.61 -31.17
C HIS A 160 -1.70 5.74 -31.23
N LEU A 161 -0.42 5.41 -31.40
CA LEU A 161 0.66 6.40 -31.51
C LEU A 161 0.51 7.25 -32.77
N LEU A 162 0.25 6.62 -33.91
CA LEU A 162 0.02 7.32 -35.17
C LEU A 162 -1.19 8.25 -35.08
N ARG A 163 -2.29 7.79 -34.47
CA ARG A 163 -3.47 8.64 -34.24
C ARG A 163 -3.17 9.81 -33.30
N ALA A 164 -2.37 9.62 -32.27
CA ALA A 164 -1.96 10.70 -31.37
C ALA A 164 -1.13 11.76 -32.10
N ILE A 165 -0.21 11.34 -32.98
CA ILE A 165 0.62 12.25 -33.80
C ILE A 165 -0.21 12.96 -34.87
N GLU A 166 -1.21 12.30 -35.45
CA GLU A 166 -2.15 12.90 -36.40
C GLU A 166 -2.99 14.00 -35.74
N LEU A 167 -3.50 13.74 -34.53
CA LEU A 167 -4.29 14.71 -33.75
C LEU A 167 -3.44 15.89 -33.24
N ASN A 168 -2.18 15.63 -32.88
CA ASN A 168 -1.24 16.63 -32.43
C ASN A 168 0.20 16.21 -32.77
N THR A 169 0.81 16.93 -33.71
CA THR A 169 2.15 16.62 -34.23
C THR A 169 3.25 16.75 -33.19
N ASP A 170 3.04 17.50 -32.11
CA ASP A 170 4.04 17.66 -31.06
C ASP A 170 4.29 16.36 -30.27
N ASN A 171 3.35 15.41 -30.34
CA ASN A 171 3.53 14.07 -29.76
C ASN A 171 4.75 13.33 -30.36
N ARG A 172 5.25 13.73 -31.54
CA ARG A 172 6.50 13.19 -32.12
C ARG A 172 7.68 13.40 -31.18
N PHE A 173 7.77 14.55 -30.52
CA PHE A 173 8.88 14.87 -29.63
C PHE A 173 8.89 13.96 -28.40
N LEU A 174 7.71 13.76 -27.79
CA LEU A 174 7.55 12.84 -26.67
C LEU A 174 7.86 11.40 -27.09
N ALA A 175 7.32 10.98 -28.23
CA ALA A 175 7.45 9.62 -28.72
C ALA A 175 8.89 9.21 -29.08
N ARG A 176 9.74 10.17 -29.48
CA ARG A 176 11.17 9.90 -29.73
C ARG A 176 11.94 9.54 -28.47
N THR A 177 11.56 10.08 -27.31
CA THR A 177 12.24 9.86 -26.03
C THR A 177 11.54 8.85 -25.13
N GLU A 178 10.30 8.46 -25.46
CA GLU A 178 9.51 7.53 -24.67
C GLU A 178 10.18 6.13 -24.65
N PRO A 179 10.58 5.60 -23.47
CA PRO A 179 11.21 4.28 -23.37
C PRO A 179 10.30 3.15 -23.83
N SER A 180 9.00 3.24 -23.53
CA SER A 180 8.03 2.21 -23.90
C SER A 180 7.88 2.05 -25.41
N PHE A 181 8.34 3.01 -26.22
CA PHE A 181 8.32 2.96 -27.68
C PHE A 181 9.61 2.51 -28.35
N GLU A 182 10.63 2.08 -27.61
CA GLU A 182 11.93 1.66 -28.18
C GLU A 182 11.75 0.68 -29.35
N ARG A 183 10.96 -0.39 -29.13
CA ARG A 183 10.69 -1.39 -30.18
C ARG A 183 9.77 -0.88 -31.29
N LEU A 184 8.91 0.11 -31.00
CA LEU A 184 7.99 0.65 -32.00
C LEU A 184 8.72 1.55 -33.00
N ARG A 185 9.86 2.14 -32.63
CA ARG A 185 10.66 3.00 -33.54
C ARG A 185 11.28 2.22 -34.71
N GLU A 186 11.27 0.89 -34.67
CA GLU A 186 11.67 0.01 -35.77
C GLU A 186 10.55 -0.16 -36.83
N ASP A 187 9.29 0.15 -36.47
CA ASP A 187 8.17 0.10 -37.40
C ASP A 187 8.26 1.24 -38.42
N ASP A 188 8.13 0.91 -39.71
CA ASP A 188 8.31 1.87 -40.80
C ASP A 188 7.32 3.05 -40.72
N ALA A 189 6.06 2.79 -40.34
CA ALA A 189 5.05 3.84 -40.25
C ALA A 189 5.32 4.76 -39.05
N VAL A 190 5.77 4.21 -37.92
CA VAL A 190 6.19 5.01 -36.77
C VAL A 190 7.41 5.85 -37.15
N ARG A 191 8.43 5.26 -37.78
CA ARG A 191 9.64 5.96 -38.20
C ARG A 191 9.31 7.14 -39.12
N GLU A 192 8.44 6.93 -40.11
CA GLU A 192 7.95 8.00 -40.99
C GLU A 192 7.20 9.09 -40.21
N ALA A 193 6.26 8.71 -39.33
CA ALA A 193 5.49 9.65 -38.53
C ALA A 193 6.36 10.47 -37.56
N LEU A 194 7.47 9.90 -37.07
CA LEU A 194 8.43 10.57 -36.21
C LEU A 194 9.41 11.46 -36.98
N MET A 195 9.42 11.48 -38.32
CA MET A 195 10.24 12.43 -39.06
C MET A 195 9.65 13.84 -38.98
N THR A 196 10.50 14.86 -38.82
CA THR A 196 10.09 16.26 -38.89
C THR A 196 10.15 16.72 -40.35
N PRO A 197 9.17 17.50 -40.88
CA PRO A 197 9.31 18.11 -42.20
C PRO A 197 10.49 19.10 -42.15
N GLY A 198 11.66 18.64 -42.63
CA GLY A 198 12.94 19.34 -42.47
C GLY A 198 14.14 18.42 -42.19
N ASP A 199 13.91 17.19 -41.72
CA ASP A 199 14.95 16.15 -41.51
C ASP A 199 15.06 15.17 -42.70
N ALA A 200 14.33 15.41 -43.79
CA ALA A 200 14.49 14.60 -45.00
C ALA A 200 15.94 14.75 -45.49
N PRO A 201 16.68 13.65 -45.74
CA PRO A 201 18.00 13.74 -46.33
C PRO A 201 17.89 14.54 -47.63
N ILE A 202 18.66 15.63 -47.73
CA ILE A 202 18.81 16.35 -49.00
C ILE A 202 19.46 15.33 -49.94
N GLU A 203 18.70 14.77 -50.88
CA GLU A 203 19.28 13.92 -51.91
C GLU A 203 20.34 14.74 -52.65
N PRO A 204 21.58 14.24 -52.80
CA PRO A 204 22.59 14.96 -53.55
C PRO A 204 22.11 15.04 -55.01
N GLU A 205 21.88 16.26 -55.52
CA GLU A 205 21.57 16.50 -56.93
C GLU A 205 22.59 15.76 -57.81
N SER A 206 22.13 14.70 -58.46
CA SER A 206 22.89 13.99 -59.47
C SER A 206 23.06 14.90 -60.69
N GLY A 207 24.23 15.52 -60.78
CA GLY A 207 24.94 16.03 -61.96
C GLY A 207 24.13 16.43 -63.21
N SER A 208 24.29 17.69 -63.61
CA SER A 208 24.25 18.05 -65.03
C SER A 208 25.69 18.08 -65.58
N PRO A 209 26.01 17.36 -66.67
CA PRO A 209 27.29 17.50 -67.34
C PRO A 209 27.27 18.78 -68.20
N SER A 210 27.99 19.81 -67.77
CA SER A 210 28.26 20.97 -68.63
C SER A 210 29.20 20.56 -69.75
N THR A 211 28.63 20.51 -70.96
CA THR A 211 29.36 20.43 -72.22
C THR A 211 29.80 21.84 -72.61
N THR A 212 31.09 22.11 -72.76
CA THR A 212 31.72 22.98 -73.79
C THR A 212 33.24 22.87 -73.66
#